data_AF-A0A0R1LW03-F1
#
_entry.id   AF-A0A0R1LW03-F1
#
_cell.length_a   1.000
_cell.length_b   1.000
_cell.length_c   1.000
_cell.angle_alpha   90.00
_cell.angle_beta   90.00
_cell.angle_gamma   90.00
#
_symmetry.space_group_name_H-M   'P 1'
#
loop_
_entity.id
_entity.type
_entity.pdbx_description
1 polymer ?
#
loop_
_entity_poly.entity_id
_entity_poly.type
_entity_poly.pdbx_seq_one_letter_code
_entity_poly.pdbx_strand_id
1 'polypeptide(L)' 'MTVTVVAIKGSIQFHTDDEETTLVPGKAVVMAPGEFHWLEAPDEAGEVMVVHGVLAQ' A
#
# COMPACT_ATOMS: atom_id res chain seq x y z
N MET A 1 10.92 -6.04 -9.59
CA MET A 1 9.66 -6.60 -9.06
C MET A 1 8.98 -5.47 -8.30
N THR A 2 7.71 -5.20 -8.58
CA THR A 2 6.97 -4.08 -7.97
C THR A 2 5.74 -4.63 -7.27
N VAL A 3 5.50 -4.16 -6.05
CA VAL A 3 4.28 -4.46 -5.30
C VAL A 3 3.38 -3.24 -5.37
N THR A 4 2.15 -3.43 -5.87
CA THR A 4 1.14 -2.37 -5.86
C THR A 4 0.14 -2.66 -4.75
N VAL A 5 -0.10 -1.68 -3.89
CA VAL A 5 -1.11 -1.75 -2.83
C VAL A 5 -2.27 -0.84 -3.23
N VAL A 6 -3.48 -1.38 -3.25
CA VAL A 6 -4.71 -0.63 -3.54
C VAL A 6 -5.60 -0.69 -2.30
N ALA A 7 -5.97 0.47 -1.76
CA ALA A 7 -6.97 0.51 -0.70
C ALA A 7 -8.35 0.19 -1.29
N ILE A 8 -9.08 -0.73 -0.66
CA ILE A 8 -10.41 -1.16 -1.13
C ILE A 8 -11.52 -0.88 -0.11
N LYS A 9 -11.17 -0.67 1.16
CA LYS A 9 -12.12 -0.32 2.23
C LYS A 9 -11.40 0.43 3.36
N GLY A 10 -12.10 1.39 3.96
CA GLY A 10 -11.58 2.18 5.08
C GLY A 10 -10.43 3.11 4.68
N SER A 11 -9.82 3.75 5.68
CA SER A 11 -8.57 4.50 5.55
C SER A 11 -7.39 3.58 5.87
N ILE A 12 -6.31 3.71 5.12
CA ILE A 12 -5.05 3.00 5.37
C ILE A 12 -3.93 4.04 5.39
N GLN A 13 -3.11 4.04 6.44
CA GLN A 13 -1.85 4.75 6.46
C GLN A 13 -0.78 3.86 5.83
N PHE A 14 -0.22 4.33 4.73
CA PHE A 14 0.96 3.74 4.11
C PHE A 14 2.18 4.53 4.56
N HIS A 15 3.12 3.82 5.15
CA HIS A 15 4.31 4.42 5.72
C HIS A 15 5.56 3.95 4.99
N THR A 16 6.45 4.90 4.73
CA THR A 16 7.86 4.69 4.39
C THR A 16 8.72 5.16 5.57
N ASP A 17 10.05 5.05 5.46
CA ASP A 17 10.96 5.57 6.51
C ASP A 17 10.82 7.09 6.72
N ASP A 18 10.43 7.82 5.68
CA ASP A 18 10.43 9.30 5.66
C ASP A 18 9.03 9.93 5.55
N GLU A 19 8.01 9.18 5.14
CA GLU A 19 6.70 9.73 4.80
C GLU A 19 5.53 8.83 5.22
N GLU A 20 4.43 9.48 5.64
CA GLU A 20 3.13 8.84 5.84
C GLU A 20 2.14 9.35 4.78
N THR A 21 1.50 8.42 4.08
CA THR A 21 0.47 8.71 3.08
C THR A 21 -0.86 8.03 3.44
N THR A 22 -1.94 8.80 3.52
CA THR A 22 -3.29 8.23 3.68
C THR A 22 -3.88 7.75 2.35
N LEU A 23 -4.18 6.46 2.29
CA LEU A 23 -4.91 5.80 1.22
C LEU A 23 -6.39 5.68 1.58
N VAL A 24 -7.24 5.99 0.61
CA VAL A 24 -8.70 5.81 0.68
C VAL A 24 -9.13 4.91 -0.49
N PRO A 25 -10.33 4.29 -0.45
CA PRO A 25 -10.72 3.30 -1.45
C PRO A 25 -10.54 3.81 -2.89
N GLY A 26 -9.86 3.02 -3.72
CA GLY A 26 -9.51 3.34 -5.10
C GLY A 26 -8.16 4.04 -5.29
N LYS A 27 -7.51 4.52 -4.22
CA LYS A 27 -6.11 4.97 -4.29
C LYS A 27 -5.15 3.77 -4.31
N ALA A 28 -4.08 3.91 -5.08
CA ALA A 28 -3.02 2.92 -5.19
C ALA A 28 -1.65 3.56 -4.96
N VAL A 29 -0.74 2.79 -4.37
CA VAL A 29 0.69 3.13 -4.24
C VAL A 29 1.54 1.98 -4.72
N VAL A 30 2.73 2.30 -5.23
CA VAL A 30 3.74 1.31 -5.64
C VAL A 30 4.84 1.33 -4.59
N MET A 31 5.07 0.18 -3.98
CA MET A 31 6.21 -0.02 -3.08
C MET A 31 7.48 -0.16 -3.93
N ALA A 32 8.43 0.75 -3.72
CA ALA A 32 9.73 0.66 -4.35
C ALA A 32 10.54 -0.50 -3.75
N PRO A 33 11.29 -1.26 -4.58
CA PRO A 33 12.12 -2.36 -4.10
C PRO A 33 13.28 -1.84 -3.24
N GLY A 34 13.58 -2.54 -2.15
CA GLY A 34 14.70 -2.22 -1.26
C GLY A 34 14.38 -1.23 -0.14
N GLU A 35 13.17 -0.69 -0.11
CA GLU A 35 12.67 0.18 0.97
C GLU A 35 11.77 -0.62 1.94
N PHE A 36 11.79 -0.23 3.22
CA PHE A 36 10.86 -0.76 4.21
C PHE A 36 9.53 -0.02 4.11
N HIS A 37 8.43 -0.77 4.10
CA HIS A 37 7.09 -0.22 4.05
C HIS A 37 6.19 -0.98 5.02
N TRP A 38 5.26 -0.27 5.65
CA TRP A 38 4.20 -0.93 6.42
C TRP A 38 2.85 -0.22 6.23
N LEU A 39 1.79 -0.93 6.60
CA LEU A 39 0.42 -0.49 6.48
C LEU A 39 -0.23 -0.51 7.85
N GLU A 40 -0.96 0.55 8.18
CA GLU A 40 -1.74 0.67 9.41
C GLU A 40 -3.17 1.09 9.08
N ALA A 41 -4.15 0.51 9.78
CA ALA A 41 -5.56 0.87 9.65
C ALA A 41 -6.00 1.59 10.95
N PRO A 42 -6.01 2.93 10.97
CA PRO A 42 -6.18 3.68 12.22
C PRO A 42 -7.62 3.70 12.75
N ASP A 43 -8.62 3.56 11.87
CA ASP A 43 -10.03 3.81 12.21
C ASP A 43 -10.85 2.50 12.25
N GLU A 44 -11.17 1.95 11.08
CA GLU A 44 -11.98 0.75 10.88
C GLU A 44 -11.10 -0.45 10.46
N ALA A 45 -11.72 -1.64 10.31
CA ALA A 45 -11.09 -2.77 9.64
C ALA A 45 -10.86 -2.45 8.15
N GLY A 46 -9.79 -1.70 7.89
CA GLY A 46 -9.31 -1.33 6.57
C GLY A 46 -8.83 -2.57 5.81
N GLU A 47 -9.09 -2.58 4.50
CA GLU A 47 -8.73 -3.69 3.63
C GLU A 47 -7.95 -3.17 2.42
N VAL A 48 -6.92 -3.91 2.03
CA VAL A 48 -6.10 -3.64 0.85
C VAL A 48 -6.05 -4.85 -0.06
N MET A 49 -5.92 -4.59 -1.37
CA MET A 49 -5.51 -5.59 -2.35
C MET A 49 -4.02 -5.38 -2.66
N VAL A 50 -3.23 -6.44 -2.49
CA VAL A 50 -1.79 -6.44 -2.81
C VAL A 50 -1.56 -7.19 -4.11
N VAL A 51 -0.98 -6.52 -5.09
CA VAL A 51 -0.68 -7.07 -6.41
C VAL A 51 0.83 -7.21 -6.58
N HIS A 52 1.30 -8.45 -6.69
CA HIS A 52 2.70 -8.77 -7.00
C HIS A 52 2.86 -8.90 -8.52
N GLY A 53 3.35 -7.84 -9.16
CA GLY A 53 3.65 -7.85 -10.59
C GLY A 53 5.00 -8.52 -10.85
N VAL A 54 4.98 -9.76 -11.35
CA VAL A 54 6.15 -10.37 -11.99
C VAL A 54 6.10 -9.95 -13.46
N LEU A 55 6.99 -9.05 -13.88
CA LEU A 55 7.21 -8.83 -15.32
C LEU A 55 7.72 -10.15 -15.89
N ALA A 56 6.95 -10.77 -16.79
CA ALA A 56 7.36 -11.99 -17.46
C ALA A 56 8.73 -11.76 -18.12
N GLN A 57 9.68 -12.65 -17.84
CA GLN A 57 10.98 -12.70 -18.52
C GLN A 57 10.85 -13.40 -19.87
#